data_AF-A0A392NPH9-F1
#
_entry.id   AF-A0A392NPH9-F1
#
_cell.length_a   1.000
_cell.length_b   1.000
_cell.length_c   1.000
_cell.angle_alpha   90.00
_cell.angle_beta   90.00
_cell.angle_gamma   90.00
#
_symmetry.space_group_name_H-M   'P 1'
#
loop_
_entity.id
_entity.type
_entity.pdbx_description
1 polymer ?
#
loop_
_entity_poly.entity_id
_entity_poly.type
_entity_poly.pdbx_seq_one_letter_code
_entity_poly.pdbx_strand_id
1 'polypeptide(L)'
;MSFSVSLLSWAAIEYESEISSASQLDYLHGAIRWGADFILKAHTSPTTLFTQVGDGNADHNCWERPEDMDTPRTTYKIDSNSPGTEAAAEASAALSAASIAFKKTDTNYSSKLLSKSKSLFDFADKYRGTYSASCPLYCSYSGYQ
;
A
#
# COMPACT_ATOMS: atom_id res chain seq x y z
N MET A 1 0.48 -3.60 -4.66
CA MET A 1 1.59 -2.93 -3.95
C MET A 1 1.55 -3.18 -2.44
N SER A 2 0.44 -2.88 -1.73
CA SER A 2 0.36 -3.02 -0.26
C SER A 2 0.82 -4.40 0.26
N PHE A 3 0.34 -5.49 -0.35
CA PHE A 3 0.77 -6.85 -0.02
C PHE A 3 2.30 -7.05 -0.05
N SER A 4 2.99 -6.49 -1.04
CA SER A 4 4.45 -6.55 -1.11
C SER A 4 5.11 -5.83 0.07
N VAL A 5 4.57 -4.67 0.48
CA VAL A 5 5.07 -3.93 1.65
C VAL A 5 4.82 -4.71 2.94
N SER A 6 3.66 -5.35 3.08
CA SER A 6 3.34 -6.25 4.20
C SER A 6 4.37 -7.37 4.31
N LEU A 7 4.63 -8.11 3.21
CA LEU A 7 5.58 -9.22 3.21
C LEU A 7 7.03 -8.79 3.42
N LEU A 8 7.48 -7.70 2.80
CA LEU A 8 8.83 -7.17 3.01
C LEU A 8 9.04 -6.73 4.47
N SER A 9 8.03 -6.09 5.06
CA SER A 9 8.07 -5.71 6.47
C SER A 9 8.09 -6.92 7.39
N TRP A 10 7.29 -7.95 7.08
CA TRP A 10 7.31 -9.20 7.83
C TRP A 10 8.69 -9.87 7.76
N ALA A 11 9.30 -9.94 6.57
CA ALA A 11 10.64 -10.47 6.40
C ALA A 11 11.69 -9.69 7.20
N ALA A 12 11.60 -8.35 7.24
CA ALA A 12 12.50 -7.51 8.05
C ALA A 12 12.36 -7.77 9.56
N ILE A 13 11.17 -8.17 10.02
CA ILE A 13 10.89 -8.48 11.42
C ILE A 13 11.42 -9.86 11.79
N GLU A 14 11.12 -10.89 11.00
CA GLU A 14 11.46 -12.28 11.33
C GLU A 14 12.94 -12.59 11.08
N TYR A 15 13.51 -12.05 10.00
CA TYR A 15 14.84 -12.42 9.51
C TYR A 15 15.82 -11.23 9.58
N GLU A 16 15.65 -10.34 10.57
CA GLU A 16 16.46 -9.13 10.76
C GLU A 16 17.97 -9.48 10.74
N SER A 17 18.36 -10.56 11.43
CA SER A 17 19.76 -10.95 11.62
C SER A 17 20.39 -11.49 10.33
N GLU A 18 19.67 -12.32 9.59
CA GLU A 18 20.09 -12.96 8.36
C GLU A 18 20.24 -11.92 7.26
N ILE A 19 19.26 -11.03 7.12
CA ILE A 19 19.26 -9.95 6.11
C ILE A 19 20.35 -8.92 6.45
N SER A 20 20.56 -8.62 7.73
CA SER A 20 21.68 -7.77 8.19
C SER A 20 23.03 -8.41 7.89
N SER A 21 23.19 -9.72 8.09
CA SER A 21 24.44 -10.43 7.77
C SER A 21 24.82 -10.36 6.28
N ALA A 22 23.82 -10.22 5.40
CA ALA A 22 24.00 -10.02 3.97
C ALA A 22 24.17 -8.54 3.56
N SER A 23 24.25 -7.61 4.52
CA SER A 23 24.29 -6.15 4.29
C SER A 23 23.11 -5.63 3.46
N GLN A 24 21.93 -6.27 3.60
CA GLN A 24 20.71 -5.91 2.85
C GLN A 24 19.65 -5.20 3.69
N LEU A 25 19.82 -5.10 5.01
CA LEU A 25 18.76 -4.59 5.91
C LEU A 25 18.38 -3.14 5.60
N ASP A 26 19.36 -2.28 5.33
CA ASP A 26 19.09 -0.86 4.99
C ASP A 26 18.39 -0.71 3.63
N TYR A 27 18.74 -1.54 2.64
CA TYR A 27 18.05 -1.57 1.35
C TYR A 27 16.61 -2.06 1.50
N LEU A 28 16.39 -3.09 2.32
CA LEU A 28 15.05 -3.57 2.64
C LEU A 28 14.22 -2.50 3.34
N HIS A 29 14.78 -1.82 4.34
CA HIS A 29 14.13 -0.66 4.96
C HIS A 29 13.83 0.45 3.93
N GLY A 30 14.75 0.73 3.00
CA GLY A 30 14.52 1.66 1.91
C GLY A 30 13.30 1.28 1.06
N ALA A 31 13.19 0.02 0.66
CA ALA A 31 12.06 -0.50 -0.12
C ALA A 31 10.73 -0.44 0.64
N ILE A 32 10.72 -0.83 1.93
CA ILE A 32 9.52 -0.74 2.78
C ILE A 32 9.08 0.72 2.91
N ARG A 33 10.01 1.63 3.21
CA ARG A 33 9.72 3.06 3.37
C ARG A 33 9.14 3.65 2.09
N TRP A 34 9.68 3.29 0.92
CA TRP A 34 9.16 3.78 -0.36
C TRP A 34 7.68 3.41 -0.57
N GLY A 35 7.33 2.15 -0.33
CA GLY A 35 5.96 1.68 -0.45
C GLY A 35 5.04 2.28 0.63
N ALA A 36 5.50 2.35 1.88
CA ALA A 36 4.75 2.93 2.98
C ALA A 36 4.49 4.44 2.78
N ASP A 37 5.46 5.20 2.29
CA ASP A 37 5.31 6.62 1.98
C ASP A 37 4.30 6.85 0.85
N PHE A 38 4.25 5.98 -0.15
CA PHE A 38 3.19 6.03 -1.15
C PHE A 38 1.82 5.80 -0.53
N ILE A 39 1.65 4.75 0.29
CA ILE A 39 0.36 4.46 0.95
C ILE A 39 -0.07 5.64 1.85
N LEU A 40 0.86 6.25 2.58
CA LEU A 40 0.60 7.43 3.40
C LEU A 40 0.11 8.62 2.58
N LYS A 41 0.66 8.84 1.38
CA LYS A 41 0.21 9.89 0.44
C LYS A 41 -1.16 9.55 -0.16
N ALA A 42 -1.38 8.28 -0.48
CA ALA A 42 -2.63 7.80 -1.08
C ALA A 42 -3.81 7.81 -0.09
N HIS A 43 -3.54 7.71 1.22
CA HIS A 43 -4.55 7.85 2.27
C HIS A 43 -4.75 9.34 2.64
N THR A 44 -5.55 10.04 1.84
CA THR A 44 -5.72 11.50 1.93
C THR A 44 -6.70 11.96 3.01
N SER A 45 -7.61 11.08 3.45
CA SER A 45 -8.56 11.34 4.54
C SER A 45 -8.85 10.03 5.28
N PRO A 46 -9.46 10.05 6.48
CA PRO A 46 -9.80 8.83 7.22
C PRO A 46 -10.68 7.83 6.45
N THR A 47 -11.36 8.25 5.39
CA THR A 47 -12.23 7.41 4.57
C THR A 47 -11.92 7.56 3.09
N THR A 48 -10.66 7.82 2.73
CA THR A 48 -10.27 7.94 1.31
C THR A 48 -8.89 7.34 1.11
N LEU A 49 -8.81 6.34 0.23
CA LEU A 49 -7.57 5.72 -0.21
C LEU A 49 -7.55 5.69 -1.74
N PHE A 50 -6.51 6.28 -2.33
CA PHE A 50 -6.21 6.11 -3.74
C PHE A 50 -5.55 4.74 -3.96
N THR A 51 -6.14 3.92 -4.80
CA THR A 51 -5.76 2.51 -4.97
C THR A 51 -5.03 2.25 -6.28
N GLN A 52 -5.16 3.15 -7.27
CA GLN A 52 -4.54 3.01 -8.58
C GLN A 52 -4.25 4.36 -9.22
N VAL A 53 -3.17 4.40 -10.01
CA VAL A 53 -2.76 5.52 -10.86
C VAL A 53 -2.38 5.01 -12.25
N GLY A 54 -3.14 5.41 -13.26
CA GLY A 54 -3.02 4.91 -14.63
C GLY A 54 -4.28 4.20 -15.09
N ASP A 55 -4.70 4.50 -16.32
CA ASP A 55 -5.63 3.64 -17.05
C ASP A 55 -4.84 2.45 -17.59
N GLY A 56 -5.21 1.24 -17.19
CA GLY A 56 -4.40 0.06 -17.53
C GLY A 56 -4.45 -0.32 -19.02
N ASN A 57 -5.49 0.05 -19.77
CA ASN A 57 -5.51 -0.22 -21.21
C ASN A 57 -4.56 0.74 -21.94
N ALA A 58 -4.62 2.04 -21.62
CA ALA A 58 -3.74 3.03 -22.21
C ALA A 58 -2.27 2.76 -21.86
N ASP A 59 -1.99 2.46 -20.58
CA ASP A 59 -0.65 2.15 -20.07
C ASP A 59 -0.08 0.90 -20.76
N HIS A 60 -0.85 -0.19 -20.88
CA HIS A 60 -0.38 -1.43 -21.51
C HIS A 60 -0.31 -1.38 -23.05
N ASN A 61 -1.02 -0.45 -23.69
CA ASN A 61 -0.93 -0.23 -25.14
C ASN A 61 0.30 0.60 -25.52
N CYS A 62 1.05 1.12 -24.55
CA CYS A 62 2.26 1.88 -24.78
C CYS A 62 3.51 1.07 -24.40
N TRP A 63 4.53 1.12 -25.27
CA TRP A 63 5.85 0.53 -24.99
C TRP A 63 6.91 1.62 -25.07
N GLU A 64 7.17 2.26 -23.94
CA GLU A 64 8.11 3.36 -23.81
C GLU A 64 8.78 3.32 -22.43
N ARG A 65 9.80 4.17 -22.23
CA ARG A 65 10.39 4.32 -20.90
C ARG A 65 9.43 5.11 -20.01
N PRO A 66 9.33 4.81 -18.71
CA PRO A 66 8.38 5.48 -17.82
C PRO A 66 8.55 7.01 -17.76
N GLU A 67 9.78 7.52 -17.97
CA GLU A 67 10.08 8.95 -18.04
C GLU A 67 9.57 9.66 -19.31
N ASP A 68 9.25 8.90 -20.35
CA ASP A 68 8.76 9.42 -21.64
C ASP A 68 7.23 9.34 -21.74
N MET A 69 6.54 8.83 -20.71
CA MET A 69 5.12 8.51 -20.81
C MET A 69 4.20 9.71 -20.99
N ASP A 70 3.34 9.64 -22.01
CA ASP A 70 2.30 10.64 -22.30
C ASP A 70 0.85 10.10 -22.11
N THR A 71 0.72 8.82 -21.75
CA THR A 71 -0.59 8.18 -21.50
C THR A 71 -1.31 8.76 -20.27
N PRO A 72 -2.65 8.79 -20.26
CA PRO A 72 -3.41 9.29 -19.11
C PRO A 72 -3.13 8.54 -17.81
N ARG A 73 -2.67 9.26 -16.78
CA ARG A 73 -2.41 8.71 -15.43
C ARG A 73 -3.58 8.93 -14.47
N THR A 74 -4.78 8.47 -14.88
CA THR A 74 -6.02 8.61 -14.11
C THR A 74 -5.90 8.00 -12.71
N THR A 75 -6.36 8.71 -11.69
CA THR A 75 -6.35 8.22 -10.30
C THR A 75 -7.69 7.62 -9.93
N TYR A 76 -7.67 6.43 -9.33
CA TYR A 76 -8.86 5.76 -8.79
C TYR A 76 -8.76 5.67 -7.28
N LYS A 77 -9.89 5.81 -6.61
CA LYS A 77 -9.99 5.80 -5.15
C LYS A 77 -11.16 4.96 -4.68
N ILE A 78 -11.06 4.53 -3.44
CA ILE A 78 -12.18 4.06 -2.63
C ILE A 78 -12.50 5.10 -1.57
N ASP A 79 -13.78 5.17 -1.20
CA ASP A 79 -14.28 6.02 -0.14
C ASP A 79 -15.51 5.40 0.55
N SER A 80 -16.17 6.14 1.43
CA SER A 80 -17.35 5.64 2.15
C SER A 80 -18.54 5.30 1.24
N ASN A 81 -18.61 5.86 0.03
CA ASN A 81 -19.70 5.62 -0.93
C ASN A 81 -19.35 4.52 -1.93
N SER A 82 -18.07 4.36 -2.24
CA SER A 82 -17.53 3.26 -3.06
C SER A 82 -16.41 2.55 -2.28
N PRO A 83 -16.75 1.62 -1.38
CA PRO A 83 -15.79 0.97 -0.51
C PRO A 83 -14.89 -0.03 -1.26
N GLY A 84 -13.80 -0.41 -0.61
CA GLY A 84 -12.90 -1.49 -1.05
C GLY A 84 -12.18 -2.06 0.15
N THR A 85 -12.87 -2.94 0.89
CA THR A 85 -12.41 -3.51 2.17
C THR A 85 -11.05 -4.17 2.04
N GLU A 86 -10.82 -4.93 0.98
CA GLU A 86 -9.58 -5.68 0.77
C GLU A 86 -8.40 -4.73 0.56
N ALA A 87 -8.58 -3.70 -0.28
CA ALA A 87 -7.55 -2.72 -0.56
C ALA A 87 -7.21 -1.87 0.69
N ALA A 88 -8.22 -1.44 1.44
CA ALA A 88 -8.03 -0.68 2.67
C ALA A 88 -7.41 -1.54 3.79
N ALA A 89 -7.87 -2.78 3.97
CA ALA A 89 -7.34 -3.70 4.96
C ALA A 89 -5.89 -4.10 4.67
N GLU A 90 -5.54 -4.39 3.41
CA GLU A 90 -4.16 -4.72 3.05
C GLU A 90 -3.23 -3.50 3.18
N ALA A 91 -3.71 -2.30 2.86
CA ALA A 91 -2.97 -1.07 3.14
C ALA A 91 -2.76 -0.85 4.65
N SER A 92 -3.75 -1.17 5.48
CA SER A 92 -3.61 -1.16 6.94
C SER A 92 -2.57 -2.16 7.41
N ALA A 93 -2.62 -3.41 6.94
CA ALA A 93 -1.67 -4.46 7.26
C ALA A 93 -0.23 -4.05 6.91
N ALA A 94 -0.04 -3.48 5.71
CA ALA A 94 1.25 -2.98 5.24
C ALA A 94 1.84 -1.91 6.17
N LEU A 95 1.06 -0.88 6.52
CA LEU A 95 1.52 0.18 7.42
C LEU A 95 1.74 -0.33 8.85
N SER A 96 0.92 -1.29 9.31
CA SER A 96 1.07 -1.90 10.62
C SER A 96 2.38 -2.69 10.72
N ALA A 97 2.65 -3.58 9.76
CA ALA A 97 3.88 -4.34 9.70
C ALA A 97 5.11 -3.42 9.57
N ALA A 98 5.05 -2.43 8.68
CA ALA A 98 6.12 -1.43 8.53
C ALA A 98 6.36 -0.66 9.84
N SER A 99 5.32 -0.37 10.62
CA SER A 99 5.49 0.31 11.92
C SER A 99 6.35 -0.51 12.89
N ILE A 100 6.26 -1.84 12.85
CA ILE A 100 7.08 -2.73 13.69
C ILE A 100 8.51 -2.75 13.17
N ALA A 101 8.71 -2.88 11.84
CA ALA A 101 10.04 -2.88 11.21
C ALA A 101 10.84 -1.61 11.54
N PHE A 102 10.18 -0.43 11.58
CA PHE A 102 10.83 0.84 11.92
C PHE A 102 10.86 1.18 13.41
N LYS A 103 10.33 0.32 14.30
CA LYS A 103 10.13 0.66 15.72
C LYS A 103 11.43 1.05 16.44
N LYS A 104 12.55 0.42 16.09
CA LYS A 104 13.86 0.68 16.72
C LYS A 104 14.66 1.77 16.00
N THR A 105 14.47 1.91 14.69
CA THR A 105 15.31 2.75 13.81
C THR A 105 14.71 4.13 13.55
N ASP A 106 13.39 4.28 13.61
CA ASP A 106 12.68 5.55 13.41
C ASP A 106 11.33 5.55 14.14
N THR A 107 11.36 5.80 15.44
CA THR A 107 10.18 5.75 16.33
C THR A 107 9.07 6.73 15.91
N ASN A 108 9.44 7.90 15.37
CA ASN A 108 8.47 8.90 14.91
C ASN A 108 7.73 8.41 13.67
N TYR A 109 8.45 7.86 12.70
CA TYR A 109 7.85 7.26 11.53
C TYR A 109 7.02 6.03 11.88
N SER A 110 7.52 5.14 12.73
CA SER A 110 6.78 3.99 13.27
C SER A 110 5.43 4.42 13.87
N SER A 111 5.42 5.44 14.73
CA SER A 111 4.20 5.98 15.35
C SER A 111 3.21 6.55 14.31
N LYS A 112 3.72 7.26 13.30
CA LYS A 112 2.91 7.79 12.19
C LYS A 112 2.28 6.66 11.37
N LEU A 113 3.05 5.63 11.03
CA LEU A 113 2.57 4.45 10.30
C LEU A 113 1.46 3.74 11.07
N LEU A 114 1.66 3.48 12.36
CA LEU A 114 0.67 2.82 13.21
C LEU A 114 -0.62 3.66 13.39
N SER A 115 -0.51 4.99 13.45
CA SER A 115 -1.68 5.86 13.50
C SER A 115 -2.50 5.77 12.21
N LYS A 116 -1.84 5.75 11.04
CA LYS A 116 -2.52 5.65 9.75
C LYS A 116 -3.04 4.24 9.46
N SER A 117 -2.36 3.18 9.92
CA SER A 117 -2.86 1.81 9.80
C SER A 117 -4.18 1.62 10.52
N LYS A 118 -4.32 2.16 11.75
CA LYS A 118 -5.58 2.15 12.50
C LYS A 118 -6.70 2.86 11.75
N SER A 119 -6.44 4.06 11.22
CA SER A 119 -7.41 4.80 10.41
C SER A 119 -7.88 4.00 9.18
N LEU A 120 -6.97 3.33 8.48
CA LEU A 120 -7.29 2.47 7.34
C LEU A 120 -8.09 1.22 7.74
N PHE A 121 -7.78 0.63 8.89
CA PHE A 121 -8.52 -0.51 9.43
C PHE A 121 -9.95 -0.11 9.77
N ASP A 122 -10.12 1.01 10.49
CA ASP A 122 -11.44 1.55 10.83
C ASP A 122 -12.26 1.84 9.57
N PHE A 123 -11.64 2.37 8.53
CA PHE A 123 -12.28 2.57 7.22
C PHE A 123 -12.72 1.25 6.59
N ALA A 124 -11.83 0.27 6.51
CA ALA A 124 -12.09 -1.04 5.91
C ALA A 124 -13.22 -1.80 6.63
N ASP A 125 -13.23 -1.76 7.96
CA ASP A 125 -14.19 -2.47 8.80
C ASP A 125 -15.56 -1.78 8.82
N LYS A 126 -15.59 -0.45 8.87
CA LYS A 126 -16.85 0.32 8.94
C LYS A 126 -17.59 0.36 7.60
N TYR A 127 -16.87 0.45 6.48
CA TYR A 127 -17.47 0.56 5.13
C TYR A 127 -17.10 -0.66 4.31
N ARG A 128 -17.92 -1.70 4.45
CA ARG A 128 -17.63 -3.00 3.84
C ARG A 128 -18.14 -3.08 2.40
N GLY A 129 -17.29 -3.57 1.52
CA GLY A 129 -17.63 -3.84 0.13
C GLY A 129 -16.39 -4.13 -0.70
N THR A 130 -16.59 -4.91 -1.76
CA THR A 130 -15.49 -5.37 -2.61
C THR A 130 -14.92 -4.25 -3.45
N TYR A 131 -13.58 -4.21 -3.51
CA TYR A 131 -12.85 -3.34 -4.41
C TYR A 131 -13.25 -3.53 -5.87
N SER A 132 -13.88 -2.50 -6.45
CA SER A 132 -14.29 -2.46 -7.86
C SER A 132 -13.82 -1.22 -8.62
N ALA A 133 -13.13 -0.28 -7.93
CA ALA A 133 -12.79 1.03 -8.47
C ALA A 133 -11.91 1.02 -9.73
N SER A 134 -11.23 -0.10 -10.02
CA SER A 134 -10.37 -0.25 -11.21
C SER A 134 -10.65 -1.51 -12.02
N CYS A 135 -11.85 -2.07 -11.88
CA CYS A 135 -12.35 -3.09 -12.79
C CYS A 135 -12.61 -2.50 -14.19
N PRO A 136 -12.33 -3.23 -15.28
CA PRO A 136 -12.14 -4.68 -15.33
C PRO A 136 -10.69 -5.20 -15.21
N LEU A 137 -9.66 -4.35 -15.20
CA LEU A 137 -8.27 -4.82 -15.30
C LEU A 137 -7.68 -5.34 -13.99
N TYR A 138 -7.95 -4.66 -12.87
CA TYR A 138 -7.39 -5.01 -11.57
C TYR A 138 -8.49 -5.26 -10.54
N CYS A 139 -9.39 -6.19 -10.87
CA CYS A 139 -10.48 -6.59 -9.98
C CYS A 139 -10.00 -7.42 -8.79
N SER A 140 -10.73 -7.33 -7.68
CA SER A 140 -10.63 -8.29 -6.58
C SER A 140 -11.55 -9.49 -6.85
N TYR A 141 -10.99 -10.70 -6.91
CA TYR A 141 -11.74 -11.96 -7.12
C TYR A 141 -11.82 -12.84 -5.85
N SER A 142 -11.13 -12.45 -4.79
CA SER A 142 -11.16 -13.12 -3.47
C SER A 142 -11.70 -12.16 -2.42
N GLY A 143 -12.72 -11.39 -2.83
CA GLY A 143 -13.22 -10.26 -2.06
C GLY A 143 -13.89 -10.62 -0.75
N TYR A 144 -14.09 -9.60 0.08
CA TYR A 144 -14.89 -9.64 1.30
C TYR A 144 -16.25 -10.30 1.03
N GLN A 145 -16.63 -11.28 1.86
CA GLN A 145 -17.96 -11.93 1.89
C GLN A 145 -18.74 -11.47 3.12
#